data_AF-A0A0S4R059-F1
#
_entry.id   AF-A0A0S4R059-F1
#
_cell.length_a   1.000
_cell.length_b   1.000
_cell.length_c   1.000
_cell.angle_alpha   90.00
_cell.angle_beta   90.00
_cell.angle_gamma   90.00
#
_symmetry.space_group_name_H-M   'P 1'
#
loop_
_entity.id
_entity.type
_entity.pdbx_description
1 polymer ?
#
loop_
_entity_poly.entity_id
_entity_poly.type
_entity_poly.pdbx_seq_one_letter_code
_entity_poly.pdbx_strand_id
1 'polypeptide(L)'
;MSLYHTEIQWGGPGAEWHKDADLQIVIGNRHQVVPSSGRPETGTQVTWSGPQGNGSITFFDNGASFQGAAQFPGEGPVAYRGSAA
;
A
#
# COMPACT_ATOMS: atom_id res chain seq x y z
N MET A 1 -7.50 -7.12 -9.42
CA MET A 1 -6.24 -6.42 -9.69
C MET A 1 -6.51 -4.95 -9.50
N SER A 2 -5.74 -4.30 -8.64
CA SER A 2 -5.86 -2.86 -8.36
C SER A 2 -4.52 -2.18 -8.58
N LEU A 3 -4.54 -1.02 -9.21
CA LEU A 3 -3.37 -0.17 -9.45
C LEU A 3 -3.50 1.08 -8.58
N TYR A 4 -2.40 1.47 -7.95
CA TYR A 4 -2.33 2.65 -7.08
C TYR A 4 -1.15 3.53 -7.48
N HIS A 5 -1.39 4.83 -7.56
CA HIS A 5 -0.34 5.85 -7.58
C HIS A 5 0.13 6.06 -6.15
N THR A 6 1.43 5.92 -5.95
CA THR A 6 2.02 5.84 -4.61
C THR A 6 2.87 7.04 -4.31
N GLU A 7 2.97 7.33 -3.02
CA GLU A 7 3.84 8.34 -2.50
C GLU A 7 4.47 7.83 -1.21
N ILE A 8 5.70 8.26 -0.95
CA ILE A 8 6.43 8.03 0.29
C ILE A 8 6.81 9.35 0.95
N GLN A 9 6.92 9.33 2.27
CA GLN A 9 7.40 10.46 3.06
C GLN A 9 8.57 10.00 3.92
N TRP A 10 9.69 10.72 3.78
CA TRP A 10 10.91 10.55 4.57
C TRP A 10 11.30 11.89 5.20
N GLY A 11 12.08 11.88 6.28
CA GLY A 11 12.45 13.10 7.03
C GLY A 11 11.54 13.43 8.22
N GLY A 12 10.57 12.57 8.53
CA GLY A 12 9.72 12.66 9.72
C GLY A 12 8.34 13.30 9.47
N PRO A 13 7.50 13.39 10.51
CA PRO A 13 6.16 13.95 10.39
C PRO A 13 6.18 15.40 9.90
N GLY A 14 5.47 15.67 8.81
CA GLY A 14 5.36 17.02 8.22
C GLY A 14 6.33 17.29 7.06
N ALA A 15 7.19 16.34 6.70
CA ALA A 15 7.97 16.41 5.46
C ALA A 15 7.07 16.33 4.21
N GLU A 16 7.59 16.71 3.05
CA GLU A 16 6.83 16.60 1.79
C GLU A 16 6.60 15.12 1.41
N TRP A 17 5.50 14.87 0.69
CA TRP A 17 5.26 13.58 0.06
C TRP A 17 5.90 13.57 -1.31
N HIS A 18 6.56 12.47 -1.64
CA HIS A 18 7.27 12.29 -2.89
C HIS A 18 6.66 11.13 -3.67
N LYS A 19 6.49 11.34 -4.98
CA LYS A 19 5.98 10.30 -5.87
C LYS A 19 6.90 9.07 -5.85
N ASP A 20 6.29 7.89 -5.82
CA ASP A 20 6.95 6.60 -5.90
C ASP A 20 6.42 5.78 -7.11
N ALA A 21 6.96 4.58 -7.31
CA ALA A 21 6.52 3.65 -8.33
C ALA A 21 5.11 3.11 -8.06
N ASP A 22 4.28 3.04 -9.11
CA ASP A 22 2.92 2.53 -9.00
C ASP A 22 2.90 1.13 -8.36
N LEU A 23 1.97 0.93 -7.43
CA LEU A 23 1.76 -0.34 -6.76
C LEU A 23 0.62 -1.11 -7.43
N GLN A 24 0.95 -2.28 -7.96
CA GLN A 24 -0.03 -3.23 -8.48
C GLN A 24 -0.27 -4.34 -7.45
N ILE A 25 -1.51 -4.47 -6.99
CA ILE A 25 -1.91 -5.49 -6.02
C ILE A 25 -2.88 -6.49 -6.67
N VAL A 26 -2.55 -7.77 -6.51
CA VAL A 26 -3.42 -8.90 -6.89
C VAL A 26 -3.59 -9.77 -5.66
N ILE A 27 -4.76 -9.69 -5.02
CA ILE A 27 -5.14 -10.58 -3.92
C ILE A 27 -6.24 -11.49 -4.43
N GLY A 28 -5.94 -12.79 -4.49
CA GLY A 28 -6.88 -13.84 -4.88
C GLY A 28 -7.20 -14.74 -3.69
N ASN A 29 -8.48 -15.02 -3.48
CA ASN A 29 -8.99 -15.86 -2.40
C ASN A 29 -10.27 -16.57 -2.90
N ARG A 30 -10.83 -17.50 -2.12
CA ARG A 30 -12.13 -18.15 -2.36
C ARG A 30 -13.36 -17.19 -2.30
N HIS A 31 -13.21 -15.95 -2.73
CA HIS A 31 -14.20 -14.86 -2.76
C HIS A 31 -14.63 -14.30 -1.38
N GLN A 32 -14.07 -14.79 -0.28
CA GLN A 32 -14.49 -14.44 1.10
C GLN A 32 -13.67 -13.32 1.74
N VAL A 33 -12.44 -13.06 1.27
CA VAL A 33 -11.54 -12.06 1.88
C VAL A 33 -11.27 -10.89 0.93
N VAL A 34 -11.26 -11.14 -0.38
CA VAL A 34 -11.19 -10.09 -1.41
C VAL A 34 -12.13 -10.48 -2.55
N PRO A 35 -12.95 -9.55 -3.09
CA PRO A 35 -13.80 -9.81 -4.23
C PRO A 35 -12.99 -10.35 -5.43
N SER A 36 -13.56 -11.30 -6.18
CA SER A 36 -12.92 -11.84 -7.40
C SER A 36 -12.63 -10.76 -8.46
N SER A 37 -13.34 -9.64 -8.36
CA SER A 37 -13.12 -8.41 -9.12
C SER A 37 -13.43 -7.22 -8.22
N GLY A 38 -12.48 -6.31 -8.06
CA GLY A 38 -12.67 -5.09 -7.27
C GLY A 38 -11.46 -4.72 -6.44
N ARG A 39 -11.59 -3.61 -5.72
CA ARG A 39 -10.62 -3.13 -4.74
C ARG A 39 -10.86 -3.83 -3.38
N PRO A 40 -9.84 -3.92 -2.50
CA PRO A 40 -10.05 -4.38 -1.14
C PRO A 40 -11.05 -3.50 -0.38
N GLU A 41 -11.83 -4.07 0.53
CA GLU A 41 -12.76 -3.29 1.35
C GLU A 41 -12.01 -2.43 2.38
N THR A 42 -12.66 -1.37 2.87
CA THR A 42 -12.13 -0.54 3.95
C THR A 42 -11.77 -1.40 5.17
N GLY A 43 -10.60 -1.17 5.75
CA GLY A 43 -10.08 -1.94 6.87
C GLY A 43 -9.31 -3.21 6.47
N THR A 44 -9.29 -3.58 5.19
CA THR A 44 -8.39 -4.65 4.73
C THR A 44 -6.95 -4.24 5.01
N GLN A 45 -6.17 -5.12 5.63
CA GLN A 45 -4.75 -4.93 5.87
C GLN A 45 -3.93 -5.89 5.03
N VAL A 46 -2.89 -5.39 4.38
CA VAL A 46 -1.91 -6.19 3.65
C VAL A 46 -0.54 -5.93 4.27
N THR A 47 0.13 -7.00 4.66
CA THR A 47 1.51 -6.96 5.15
C THR A 47 2.36 -7.89 4.30
N TRP A 48 3.55 -7.44 3.91
CA TRP A 48 4.55 -8.23 3.21
C TRP A 48 5.90 -8.10 3.89
N SER A 49 6.74 -9.13 3.73
CA SER A 49 8.11 -9.15 4.19
C SER A 49 8.94 -10.02 3.25
N GLY A 50 10.11 -9.52 2.86
CA GLY A 50 11.04 -10.25 2.01
C GLY A 50 12.41 -9.56 1.91
N PRO A 51 13.38 -10.18 1.20
CA PRO A 51 14.72 -9.63 1.06
C PRO A 51 14.78 -8.26 0.38
N GLN A 52 13.75 -7.92 -0.40
CA GLN A 52 13.65 -6.66 -1.13
C GLN A 52 12.77 -5.62 -0.41
N GLY A 53 12.52 -5.82 0.88
CA GLY A 53 11.76 -4.90 1.70
C GLY A 53 10.49 -5.50 2.30
N ASN A 54 9.86 -4.69 3.13
CA ASN A 54 8.66 -5.04 3.88
C ASN A 54 7.71 -3.86 3.93
N GLY A 55 6.44 -4.12 4.22
CA GLY A 55 5.48 -3.06 4.42
C GLY A 55 4.17 -3.56 4.97
N SER A 56 3.40 -2.63 5.50
CA SER A 56 2.07 -2.87 6.03
C SER A 56 1.19 -1.69 5.66
N ILE A 57 0.08 -1.96 4.98
CA ILE A 57 -0.88 -0.96 4.52
C ILE A 57 -2.29 -1.36 4.93
N THR A 58 -3.11 -0.35 5.21
CA THR A 58 -4.54 -0.48 5.47
C THR A 58 -5.31 0.29 4.40
N PHE A 59 -6.33 -0.35 3.84
CA PHE A 59 -7.20 0.25 2.82
C PHE A 59 -8.33 1.07 3.44
N PHE A 60 -8.67 2.18 2.80
CA PHE A 60 -9.77 3.08 3.16
C PHE A 60 -10.61 3.40 1.92
N ASP A 61 -11.74 4.06 2.11
CA ASP A 61 -12.61 4.54 1.02
C ASP A 61 -13.00 3.44 0.02
N ASN A 62 -13.36 2.25 0.54
CA ASN A 62 -13.63 1.04 -0.25
C ASN A 62 -12.46 0.67 -1.19
N GLY A 63 -11.24 0.81 -0.65
CA GLY A 63 -10.00 0.52 -1.34
C GLY A 63 -9.59 1.57 -2.38
N ALA A 64 -10.24 2.75 -2.41
CA ALA A 64 -9.80 3.86 -3.24
C ALA A 64 -8.51 4.51 -2.72
N SER A 65 -8.18 4.32 -1.45
CA SER A 65 -6.92 4.79 -0.85
C SER A 65 -6.33 3.75 0.10
N PHE A 66 -5.03 3.83 0.37
CA PHE A 66 -4.39 3.12 1.47
C PHE A 66 -3.33 4.00 2.15
N GLN A 67 -3.04 3.69 3.41
CA GLN A 67 -1.95 4.29 4.16
C GLN A 67 -1.23 3.24 5.02
N GLY A 68 0.04 3.48 5.31
CA GLY A 68 0.86 2.60 6.13
C GLY A 68 2.33 2.95 6.08
N ALA A 69 3.18 1.94 6.09
CA ALA A 69 4.63 2.09 6.01
C ALA A 69 5.25 1.04 5.09
N ALA A 70 6.36 1.42 4.48
CA ALA A 70 7.22 0.54 3.71
C ALA A 70 8.68 0.73 4.16
N GLN A 71 9.50 -0.29 3.94
CA GLN A 71 10.94 -0.22 4.14
C GLN A 71 11.63 -0.93 2.99
N PHE A 72 12.57 -0.23 2.36
CA PHE A 72 13.33 -0.73 1.21
C PHE A 72 14.74 -1.18 1.64
N PRO A 73 15.44 -1.98 0.81
CA PRO A 73 16.77 -2.48 1.15
C PRO A 73 17.77 -1.35 1.41
N GLY A 74 18.38 -1.37 2.60
CA GLY A 74 19.36 -0.36 3.00
C GLY A 74 18.76 0.97 3.48
N GLU A 75 17.43 1.08 3.56
CA GLU A 75 16.72 2.28 3.99
C GLU A 75 16.00 2.09 5.33
N GLY A 76 15.72 3.21 5.99
CA GLY A 76 14.80 3.23 7.14
C GLY A 76 13.33 3.15 6.68
N PRO A 77 12.39 2.89 7.60
CA PRO A 77 10.97 2.90 7.28
C PRO A 77 10.52 4.29 6.79
N VAL A 78 9.69 4.31 5.76
CA VAL A 78 9.01 5.50 5.23
C VAL A 78 7.51 5.37 5.43
N ALA A 79 6.83 6.50 5.63
CA ALA A 79 5.38 6.50 5.53
C ALA A 79 5.00 6.28 4.07
N TYR A 80 3.97 5.48 3.84
CA TYR A 80 3.59 5.03 2.51
C TYR A 80 2.09 5.19 2.31
N ARG A 81 1.70 5.76 1.18
CA ARG A 81 0.28 5.90 0.81
C ARG A 81 0.09 5.66 -0.67
N GLY A 82 -1.14 5.34 -1.04
CA GLY A 82 -1.53 5.30 -2.43
C GLY A 82 -2.99 5.64 -2.64
N SER A 83 -3.28 6.19 -3.82
CA SER A 83 -4.61 6.45 -4.32
C SER A 83 -4.83 5.63 -5.58
N ALA A 84 -6.05 5.11 -5.74
CA ALA A 84 -6.35 4.27 -6.88
C ALA A 84 -6.28 5.07 -8.19
N ALA A 85 -5.73 4.44 -9.22
CA ALA A 85 -5.77 4.96 -10.60
C ALA A 85 -7.20 4.96 -11.17
#